data_AF-A0A8S9XR78-F1
#
_entry.id   AF-A0A8S9XR78-F1
#
_cell.length_a   1.000
_cell.length_b   1.000
_cell.length_c   1.000
_cell.angle_alpha   90.00
_cell.angle_beta   90.00
_cell.angle_gamma   90.00
#
_symmetry.space_group_name_H-M   'P 1'
#
loop_
_entity.id
_entity.type
_entity.pdbx_description
1 polymer ?
#
loop_
_entity_poly.entity_id
_entity_poly.type
_entity_poly.pdbx_seq_one_letter_code
_entity_poly.pdbx_strand_id
1 'polypeptide(L)'
;IVAIEKDMEKPKHFIGLFGVYNISMTVVVIWYLFIGAMGYWKYGDSKIGTTIVLTIPPDEYLAVSLQLTMILALYCSYPLQCYVVFDIFWYTYLEPKVKKGKYISELAFRFAITLATGLIGLTIPKLDLIVSLIGCVCITFLGVIIPALVEYNYFVVKHKWEKPFVLVKDVVLMALGVFAFLVGTYTSLYGLYQES
;
A
#
# COMPACT_ATOMS: atom_id res chain seq x y z
N ILE A 1 -7.43 -8.37 6.02
CA ILE A 1 -7.17 -9.25 7.19
C ILE A 1 -8.50 -9.71 7.80
N VAL A 2 -9.33 -8.81 8.32
CA VAL A 2 -10.62 -9.17 8.97
C VAL A 2 -11.62 -9.91 8.07
N ALA A 3 -11.78 -9.49 6.81
CA ALA A 3 -12.66 -10.19 5.86
C ALA A 3 -12.16 -11.62 5.56
N ILE A 4 -10.85 -11.76 5.29
CA ILE A 4 -10.22 -13.05 5.00
C ILE A 4 -10.30 -13.99 6.21
N GLU A 5 -10.07 -13.49 7.43
CA GLU A 5 -10.20 -14.28 8.65
C GLU A 5 -11.63 -14.82 8.82
N LYS A 6 -12.65 -14.01 8.50
CA LYS A 6 -14.06 -14.41 8.57
C LYS A 6 -14.43 -15.50 7.55
N ASP A 7 -13.80 -15.47 6.39
CA ASP A 7 -14.05 -16.42 5.30
C ASP A 7 -13.27 -17.74 5.44
N MET A 8 -12.39 -17.87 6.44
CA MET A 8 -11.66 -19.11 6.73
C MET A 8 -12.50 -20.13 7.50
N GLU A 9 -12.37 -21.40 7.15
CA GLU A 9 -13.01 -22.54 7.86
C GLU A 9 -12.61 -22.58 9.35
N LYS A 10 -11.37 -22.18 9.68
CA LYS A 10 -10.87 -22.10 11.06
C LYS A 10 -10.22 -20.72 11.33
N PRO A 11 -10.99 -19.71 11.76
CA PRO A 11 -10.49 -18.33 11.90
C PRO A 11 -9.36 -18.20 12.95
N LYS A 12 -9.43 -18.97 14.04
CA LYS A 12 -8.42 -18.93 15.13
C LYS A 12 -7.02 -19.35 14.70
N HIS A 13 -6.88 -20.11 13.61
CA HIS A 13 -5.58 -20.52 13.07
C HIS A 13 -4.96 -19.48 12.14
N PHE A 14 -5.65 -18.38 11.83
CA PHE A 14 -5.12 -17.34 10.96
C PHE A 14 -4.00 -16.53 11.63
N ILE A 15 -4.19 -16.16 12.91
CA ILE A 15 -3.29 -15.28 13.69
C ILE A 15 -2.32 -16.09 14.59
N GLY A 16 -2.38 -17.42 14.58
CA GLY A 16 -1.50 -18.26 15.40
C GLY A 16 0.00 -18.07 15.10
N LEU A 17 0.87 -18.54 15.99
CA LEU A 17 2.34 -18.44 15.83
C LEU A 17 2.86 -19.11 14.54
N PHE A 18 2.27 -20.27 14.20
CA PHE A 18 2.38 -20.94 12.89
C PHE A 18 1.09 -20.77 12.06
N GLY A 19 0.43 -19.63 12.23
CA GLY A 19 -0.76 -19.28 11.49
C GLY A 19 -0.45 -18.90 10.05
N VAL A 20 -1.45 -19.02 9.19
CA VAL A 20 -1.33 -18.71 7.76
C VAL A 20 -0.75 -17.31 7.55
N TYR A 21 -1.16 -16.32 8.33
CA TYR A 21 -0.66 -14.95 8.20
C TYR A 21 0.85 -14.85 8.42
N ASN A 22 1.37 -15.42 9.51
CA ASN A 22 2.80 -15.31 9.84
C ASN A 22 3.66 -16.08 8.83
N ILE A 23 3.21 -17.25 8.39
CA ILE A 23 3.91 -18.04 7.36
C ILE A 23 3.91 -17.28 6.03
N SER A 24 2.77 -16.76 5.59
CA SER A 24 2.68 -15.97 4.35
C SER A 24 3.58 -14.75 4.40
N MET A 25 3.58 -13.97 5.49
CA MET A 25 4.45 -12.79 5.63
C MET A 25 5.93 -13.19 5.61
N THR A 26 6.30 -14.28 6.29
CA THR A 26 7.69 -14.77 6.30
C THR A 26 8.16 -15.15 4.89
N VAL A 27 7.33 -15.88 4.15
CA VAL A 27 7.64 -16.28 2.76
C VAL A 27 7.81 -15.05 1.86
N VAL A 28 6.94 -14.06 1.99
CA VAL A 28 7.02 -12.80 1.22
C VAL A 28 8.30 -12.03 1.55
N VAL A 29 8.65 -11.90 2.83
CA VAL A 29 9.87 -11.21 3.26
C VAL A 29 11.12 -11.92 2.72
N ILE A 30 11.20 -13.25 2.82
CA ILE A 30 12.33 -14.02 2.28
C ILE A 30 12.45 -13.79 0.77
N TRP A 31 11.33 -13.81 0.04
CA TRP A 31 11.34 -13.56 -1.40
C TRP A 31 11.80 -12.14 -1.76
N TYR A 32 11.32 -11.12 -1.08
CA TYR A 32 11.75 -9.74 -1.32
C TYR A 32 13.22 -9.52 -0.97
N LEU A 33 13.70 -10.10 0.14
CA LEU A 33 15.12 -10.04 0.50
C LEU A 33 16.00 -10.75 -0.54
N PHE A 34 15.58 -11.92 -1.01
CA PHE A 34 16.32 -12.68 -2.01
C PHE A 34 16.42 -11.92 -3.35
N ILE A 35 15.30 -11.41 -3.86
CA ILE A 35 15.28 -10.63 -5.10
C ILE A 35 16.06 -9.32 -4.93
N GLY A 36 15.90 -8.63 -3.81
CA GLY A 36 16.64 -7.40 -3.51
C GLY A 36 18.15 -7.62 -3.43
N ALA A 37 18.60 -8.65 -2.72
CA ALA A 37 20.01 -9.00 -2.58
C ALA A 37 20.65 -9.40 -3.92
N MET A 38 19.98 -10.24 -4.71
CA MET A 38 20.46 -10.61 -6.05
C MET A 38 20.46 -9.42 -7.02
N GLY A 39 19.45 -8.56 -6.94
CA GLY A 39 19.36 -7.34 -7.73
C GLY A 39 20.55 -6.40 -7.44
N TYR A 40 20.85 -6.19 -6.16
CA TYR A 40 21.99 -5.38 -5.75
C TYR A 40 23.32 -6.00 -6.17
N TRP A 41 23.51 -7.32 -5.97
CA TRP A 41 24.73 -8.03 -6.39
C TRP A 41 24.99 -7.88 -7.90
N LYS A 42 23.93 -8.00 -8.73
CA LYS A 42 24.09 -8.00 -10.19
C LYS A 42 24.34 -6.62 -10.79
N TYR A 43 23.71 -5.56 -10.27
CA TYR A 43 23.76 -4.22 -10.88
C TYR A 43 24.75 -3.25 -10.19
N GLY A 44 25.10 -3.48 -8.92
CA GLY A 44 26.02 -2.62 -8.16
C GLY A 44 25.53 -1.18 -7.95
N ASP A 45 26.26 -0.39 -7.15
CA ASP A 45 25.84 0.98 -6.76
C ASP A 45 25.71 1.97 -7.92
N SER A 46 26.45 1.79 -9.03
CA SER A 46 26.63 2.84 -10.03
C SER A 46 25.64 2.80 -11.21
N LYS A 47 24.75 1.80 -11.30
CA LYS A 47 23.81 1.64 -12.44
C LYS A 47 22.35 1.47 -12.04
N ILE A 48 22.01 1.44 -10.76
CA ILE A 48 20.63 1.25 -10.31
C ILE A 48 19.84 2.53 -10.59
N GLY A 49 18.96 2.50 -11.59
CA GLY A 49 17.87 3.48 -11.72
C GLY A 49 16.90 3.37 -10.54
N THR A 50 15.98 4.33 -10.39
CA THR A 50 15.02 4.40 -9.27
C THR A 50 14.25 3.10 -9.02
N THR A 51 14.03 2.29 -10.05
CA THR A 51 13.50 0.93 -9.92
C THR A 51 14.40 -0.08 -10.65
N ILE A 52 14.58 -1.27 -10.06
CA ILE A 52 15.33 -2.38 -10.67
C ILE A 52 14.83 -2.69 -12.09
N VAL A 53 13.52 -2.60 -12.32
CA VAL A 53 12.90 -2.87 -13.64
C VAL A 53 13.33 -1.86 -14.71
N LEU A 54 13.52 -0.59 -14.33
CA LEU A 54 13.95 0.49 -15.23
C LEU A 54 15.47 0.48 -15.48
N THR A 55 16.22 -0.28 -14.67
CA THR A 55 17.66 -0.42 -14.78
C THR A 55 18.08 -1.41 -15.89
N ILE A 56 17.18 -2.31 -16.27
CA ILE A 56 17.49 -3.38 -17.22
C ILE A 56 17.48 -2.81 -18.65
N PRO A 57 18.57 -2.94 -19.44
CA PRO A 57 18.58 -2.47 -20.81
C PRO A 57 17.51 -3.22 -21.63
N PRO A 58 16.68 -2.51 -22.43
CA PRO A 58 15.56 -3.09 -23.15
C PRO A 58 15.99 -4.01 -24.32
N ASP A 59 17.28 -4.03 -24.67
CA ASP A 59 17.80 -4.78 -25.82
C ASP A 59 17.91 -6.30 -25.58
N GLU A 60 17.76 -6.76 -24.34
CA GLU A 60 17.76 -8.20 -24.04
C GLU A 60 16.33 -8.79 -24.07
N TYR A 61 16.17 -9.94 -24.73
CA TYR A 61 14.89 -10.66 -24.80
C TYR A 61 14.28 -10.95 -23.41
N LEU A 62 15.12 -11.17 -22.40
CA LEU A 62 14.68 -11.38 -21.02
C LEU A 62 14.05 -10.11 -20.41
N ALA A 63 14.62 -8.94 -20.67
CA ALA A 63 14.11 -7.67 -20.16
C ALA A 63 12.71 -7.37 -20.72
N VAL A 64 12.53 -7.58 -22.03
CA VAL A 64 11.24 -7.42 -22.71
C VAL A 64 10.19 -8.38 -22.14
N SER A 65 10.55 -9.65 -21.89
CA SER A 65 9.62 -10.63 -21.31
C SER A 65 9.15 -10.23 -19.90
N LEU A 66 10.04 -9.65 -19.09
CA LEU A 66 9.72 -9.18 -17.74
C LEU A 66 8.81 -7.96 -17.77
N GLN A 67 9.10 -7.00 -18.67
CA GLN A 67 8.25 -5.82 -18.85
C GLN A 67 6.84 -6.21 -19.36
N LEU A 68 6.73 -7.12 -20.32
CA LEU A 68 5.44 -7.64 -20.79
C LEU A 68 4.66 -8.30 -19.66
N THR A 69 5.32 -9.15 -18.86
CA THR A 69 4.69 -9.80 -17.71
C THR A 69 4.19 -8.79 -16.68
N MET A 70 4.99 -7.74 -16.40
CA MET A 70 4.59 -6.66 -15.49
C MET A 70 3.40 -5.86 -16.01
N ILE A 71 3.39 -5.52 -17.30
CA ILE A 71 2.28 -4.80 -17.94
C ILE A 71 1.00 -5.65 -17.86
N LEU A 72 1.08 -6.94 -18.15
CA LEU A 72 -0.06 -7.86 -18.02
C LEU A 72 -0.57 -7.95 -16.58
N ALA A 73 0.33 -8.06 -15.60
CA ALA A 73 -0.03 -8.11 -14.19
C ALA A 73 -0.71 -6.81 -13.72
N LEU A 74 -0.19 -5.65 -14.12
CA LEU A 74 -0.78 -4.34 -13.82
C LEU A 74 -2.15 -4.18 -14.49
N TYR A 75 -2.27 -4.56 -15.76
CA TYR A 75 -3.54 -4.51 -16.50
C TYR A 75 -4.60 -5.38 -15.83
N CYS A 76 -4.23 -6.57 -15.33
CA CYS A 76 -5.15 -7.45 -14.62
C CYS A 76 -5.52 -6.93 -13.22
N SER A 77 -4.57 -6.30 -12.51
CA SER A 77 -4.78 -5.84 -11.13
C SER A 77 -5.53 -4.51 -11.04
N TYR A 78 -5.40 -3.64 -12.05
CA TYR A 78 -5.99 -2.31 -12.03
C TYR A 78 -7.53 -2.30 -11.89
N PRO A 79 -8.31 -3.12 -12.63
CA PRO A 79 -9.76 -3.20 -12.44
C PRO A 79 -10.16 -3.61 -11.02
N LEU A 80 -9.40 -4.53 -10.40
CA LEU A 80 -9.67 -4.99 -9.04
C LEU A 80 -9.47 -3.87 -8.02
N GLN A 81 -8.41 -3.08 -8.17
CA GLN A 81 -8.15 -1.92 -7.31
C GLN A 81 -9.23 -0.84 -7.49
N CYS A 82 -9.60 -0.52 -8.72
CA CYS A 82 -10.67 0.42 -9.04
C CYS A 82 -12.03 -0.03 -8.51
N TYR A 83 -12.31 -1.34 -8.48
CA TYR A 83 -13.54 -1.88 -7.91
C TYR A 83 -13.66 -1.55 -6.42
N VAL A 84 -12.60 -1.76 -5.63
CA VAL A 84 -12.60 -1.45 -4.18
C VAL A 84 -12.83 0.04 -3.94
N VAL A 85 -12.16 0.91 -4.70
CA VAL A 85 -12.35 2.37 -4.59
C VAL A 85 -13.79 2.75 -4.95
N PHE A 86 -14.29 2.24 -6.07
CA PHE A 86 -15.66 2.48 -6.51
C PHE A 86 -16.67 2.05 -5.45
N ASP A 87 -16.53 0.84 -4.91
CA ASP A 87 -17.42 0.27 -3.91
C ASP A 87 -17.51 1.16 -2.65
N ILE A 88 -16.35 1.55 -2.10
CA ILE A 88 -16.29 2.42 -0.92
C ILE A 88 -16.97 3.77 -1.19
N PHE A 89 -16.63 4.44 -2.30
CA PHE A 89 -17.16 5.76 -2.58
C PHE A 89 -18.65 5.75 -2.94
N TRP A 90 -19.06 4.77 -3.75
CA TRP A 90 -20.42 4.65 -4.25
C TRP A 90 -21.39 4.36 -3.11
N TYR A 91 -21.17 3.27 -2.36
CA TYR A 91 -22.08 2.84 -1.30
C TYR A 91 -22.05 3.78 -0.09
N THR A 92 -20.90 4.37 0.25
CA THR A 92 -20.80 5.24 1.44
C THR A 92 -21.29 6.66 1.18
N TYR A 93 -21.03 7.24 0.00
CA TYR A 93 -21.24 8.68 -0.23
C TYR A 93 -22.30 9.01 -1.30
N LEU A 94 -22.40 8.22 -2.37
CA LEU A 94 -23.23 8.57 -3.53
C LEU A 94 -24.60 7.88 -3.51
N GLU A 95 -24.67 6.61 -3.12
CA GLU A 95 -25.92 5.86 -3.06
C GLU A 95 -27.02 6.57 -2.25
N PRO A 96 -26.77 7.10 -1.03
CA PRO A 96 -27.80 7.81 -0.28
C PRO A 96 -28.20 9.16 -0.90
N LYS A 97 -27.38 9.74 -1.80
CA LYS A 97 -27.63 11.06 -2.41
C LYS A 97 -28.31 10.96 -3.79
N VAL A 98 -28.18 9.83 -4.49
CA VAL A 98 -28.72 9.67 -5.85
C VAL A 98 -30.09 9.00 -5.82
N LYS A 99 -31.15 9.80 -6.03
CA LYS A 99 -32.55 9.32 -6.02
C LYS A 99 -33.11 8.92 -7.39
N LYS A 100 -32.53 9.40 -8.51
CA LYS A 100 -32.94 9.06 -9.89
C LYS A 100 -31.71 8.91 -10.79
N GLY A 101 -31.76 7.97 -11.74
CA GLY A 101 -30.70 7.77 -12.73
C GLY A 101 -29.45 7.04 -12.23
N LYS A 102 -29.59 6.12 -11.25
CA LYS A 102 -28.48 5.40 -10.60
C LYS A 102 -27.46 4.82 -11.58
N TYR A 103 -27.91 4.20 -12.66
CA TYR A 103 -27.04 3.61 -13.70
C TYR A 103 -26.15 4.64 -14.40
N ILE A 104 -26.69 5.80 -14.78
CA ILE A 104 -25.92 6.85 -15.48
C ILE A 104 -24.92 7.50 -14.52
N SER A 105 -25.32 7.77 -13.27
CA SER A 105 -24.42 8.31 -12.26
C SER A 105 -23.31 7.32 -11.86
N GLU A 106 -23.61 6.03 -11.81
CA GLU A 106 -22.62 4.99 -11.55
C GLU A 106 -21.58 4.93 -12.68
N LEU A 107 -22.06 4.91 -13.92
CA LEU A 107 -21.19 4.90 -15.09
C LEU A 107 -20.32 6.15 -15.15
N ALA A 108 -20.91 7.33 -14.96
CA ALA A 108 -20.19 8.60 -14.92
C ALA A 108 -19.11 8.62 -13.83
N PHE A 109 -19.41 8.06 -12.64
CA PHE A 109 -18.44 8.00 -11.55
C PHE A 109 -17.27 7.05 -11.84
N ARG A 110 -17.53 5.88 -12.44
CA ARG A 110 -16.47 4.95 -12.88
C ARG A 110 -15.56 5.59 -13.94
N PHE A 111 -16.15 6.29 -14.92
CA PHE A 111 -15.38 7.03 -15.91
C PHE A 111 -14.57 8.16 -15.27
N ALA A 112 -15.16 8.92 -14.35
CA ALA A 112 -14.47 10.02 -13.67
C ALA A 112 -13.26 9.55 -12.87
N ILE A 113 -13.38 8.45 -12.10
CA ILE A 113 -12.25 7.87 -11.35
C ILE A 113 -11.14 7.46 -12.32
N THR A 114 -11.49 6.69 -13.36
CA THR A 114 -10.50 6.17 -14.32
C THR A 114 -9.78 7.30 -15.07
N LEU A 115 -10.52 8.35 -15.44
CA LEU A 115 -9.98 9.51 -16.12
C LEU A 115 -9.08 10.32 -15.19
N ALA A 116 -9.45 10.47 -13.91
CA ALA A 116 -8.62 11.13 -12.91
C ALA A 116 -7.30 10.37 -12.68
N THR A 117 -7.30 9.04 -12.54
CA THR A 117 -6.05 8.25 -12.44
C THR A 117 -5.19 8.37 -13.69
N GLY A 118 -5.81 8.38 -14.88
CA GLY A 118 -5.10 8.61 -16.14
C GLY A 118 -4.42 9.98 -16.19
N LEU A 119 -5.13 11.04 -15.80
CA LEU A 119 -4.58 12.40 -15.75
C LEU A 119 -3.42 12.52 -14.77
N ILE A 120 -3.55 11.95 -13.56
CA ILE A 120 -2.47 11.91 -12.56
C ILE A 120 -1.25 11.20 -13.15
N GLY A 121 -1.44 10.06 -13.83
CA GLY A 121 -0.35 9.33 -14.50
C GLY A 121 0.36 10.14 -15.59
N LEU A 122 -0.37 10.96 -16.35
CA LEU A 122 0.23 11.82 -17.39
C LEU A 122 1.00 13.01 -16.81
N THR A 123 0.60 13.49 -15.63
CA THR A 123 1.17 14.71 -15.03
C THR A 123 2.45 14.43 -14.25
N ILE A 124 2.69 13.19 -13.83
CA ILE A 124 3.78 12.83 -12.93
C ILE A 124 4.85 12.02 -13.67
N PRO A 125 6.02 12.60 -13.96
CA PRO A 125 7.12 11.89 -14.62
C PRO A 125 7.90 10.95 -13.68
N LYS A 126 7.78 11.11 -12.35
CA LYS A 126 8.52 10.32 -11.35
C LYS A 126 7.59 9.55 -10.42
N LEU A 127 7.16 8.38 -10.89
CA LEU A 127 6.25 7.51 -10.16
C LEU A 127 6.83 7.00 -8.83
N ASP A 128 8.14 6.75 -8.77
CA ASP A 128 8.80 6.17 -7.59
C ASP A 128 8.68 7.07 -6.34
N LEU A 129 8.94 8.38 -6.48
CA LEU A 129 8.81 9.36 -5.41
C LEU A 129 7.39 9.44 -4.84
N ILE A 130 6.37 9.35 -5.72
CA ILE A 130 4.97 9.40 -5.31
C ILE A 130 4.52 8.07 -4.69
N VAL A 131 4.93 6.93 -5.24
CA VAL A 131 4.63 5.62 -4.65
C VAL A 131 5.25 5.52 -3.26
N SER A 132 6.48 5.99 -3.08
CA SER A 132 7.13 6.08 -1.77
C SER A 132 6.38 7.01 -0.81
N LEU A 133 5.98 8.21 -1.27
CA LEU A 133 5.23 9.16 -0.46
C LEU A 133 3.87 8.58 -0.02
N ILE A 134 3.04 8.16 -0.98
CA ILE A 134 1.71 7.60 -0.71
C ILE A 134 1.84 6.35 0.16
N GLY A 135 2.81 5.48 -0.13
CA GLY A 135 3.09 4.29 0.68
C GLY A 135 3.41 4.66 2.13
N CYS A 136 4.30 5.62 2.34
CA CYS A 136 4.65 6.10 3.68
C CYS A 136 3.43 6.68 4.41
N VAL A 137 2.65 7.56 3.76
CA VAL A 137 1.44 8.15 4.36
C VAL A 137 0.41 7.09 4.69
N CYS A 138 0.05 6.25 3.73
CA CYS A 138 -1.01 5.26 3.87
C CYS A 138 -0.61 4.15 4.86
N ILE A 139 0.60 3.61 4.78
CA ILE A 139 1.06 2.54 5.70
C ILE A 139 1.18 3.08 7.11
N THR A 140 1.71 4.29 7.29
CA THR A 140 1.78 4.91 8.62
C THR A 140 0.38 5.09 9.20
N PHE A 141 -0.55 5.65 8.43
CA PHE A 141 -1.88 5.96 8.93
C PHE A 141 -2.71 4.69 9.17
N LEU A 142 -2.87 3.85 8.14
CA LEU A 142 -3.71 2.65 8.17
C LEU A 142 -3.04 1.48 8.91
N GLY A 143 -1.73 1.32 8.75
CA GLY A 143 -0.99 0.18 9.27
C GLY A 143 -0.46 0.36 10.70
N VAL A 144 -0.21 1.60 11.15
CA VAL A 144 0.40 1.85 12.47
C VAL A 144 -0.51 2.71 13.35
N ILE A 145 -0.93 3.88 12.89
CA ILE A 145 -1.64 4.86 13.72
C ILE A 145 -3.04 4.38 14.10
N ILE A 146 -3.87 3.97 13.13
CA ILE A 146 -5.24 3.49 13.41
C ILE A 146 -5.25 2.30 14.38
N PRO A 147 -4.49 1.21 14.15
CA PRO A 147 -4.51 0.08 15.09
C PRO A 147 -4.00 0.48 16.48
N ALA A 148 -2.94 1.30 16.58
CA ALA A 148 -2.44 1.80 17.87
C ALA A 148 -3.47 2.68 18.59
N LEU A 149 -4.20 3.54 17.87
CA LEU A 149 -5.27 4.36 18.44
C LEU A 149 -6.43 3.50 18.96
N VAL A 150 -6.82 2.46 18.23
CA VAL A 150 -7.89 1.54 18.65
C VAL A 150 -7.47 0.75 19.89
N GLU A 151 -6.24 0.20 19.91
CA GLU A 151 -5.70 -0.54 21.06
C GLU A 151 -5.60 0.38 22.29
N TYR A 152 -5.06 1.59 22.12
CA TYR A 152 -4.94 2.58 23.19
C TYR A 152 -6.30 2.93 23.81
N ASN A 153 -7.30 3.30 23.00
CA ASN A 153 -8.64 3.64 23.50
C ASN A 153 -9.31 2.44 24.19
N TYR A 154 -9.13 1.23 23.65
CA TYR A 154 -9.70 0.02 24.24
C TYR A 154 -9.13 -0.26 25.65
N PHE A 155 -7.81 -0.16 25.83
CA PHE A 155 -7.17 -0.41 27.13
C PHE A 155 -7.43 0.70 28.15
N VAL A 156 -7.50 1.96 27.72
CA VAL A 156 -7.83 3.09 28.61
C VAL A 156 -9.25 2.97 29.16
N VAL A 157 -10.23 2.64 28.31
CA VAL A 157 -11.65 2.55 28.70
C VAL A 157 -11.93 1.28 29.51
N LYS A 158 -11.41 0.12 29.08
CA LYS A 158 -11.81 -1.18 29.64
C LYS A 158 -10.93 -1.66 30.80
N HIS A 159 -9.65 -1.30 30.80
CA HIS A 159 -8.66 -1.83 31.74
C HIS A 159 -8.02 -0.76 32.62
N LYS A 160 -8.55 0.48 32.64
CA LYS A 160 -8.16 1.55 33.60
C LYS A 160 -6.64 1.58 33.91
N TRP A 161 -5.79 1.49 32.90
CA TRP A 161 -4.32 1.56 33.03
C TRP A 161 -3.64 0.35 33.69
N GLU A 162 -4.30 -0.79 33.83
CA GLU A 162 -3.76 -2.01 34.48
C GLU A 162 -2.53 -2.61 33.76
N LYS A 163 -2.30 -2.28 32.48
CA LYS A 163 -1.16 -2.78 31.69
C LYS A 163 -0.36 -1.63 31.06
N PRO A 164 0.50 -0.94 31.83
CA PRO A 164 1.26 0.21 31.33
C PRO A 164 2.22 -0.17 30.19
N PHE A 165 2.74 -1.40 30.16
CA PHE A 165 3.61 -1.86 29.08
C PHE A 165 2.94 -1.83 27.70
N VAL A 166 1.66 -2.19 27.62
CA VAL A 166 0.91 -2.18 26.35
C VAL A 166 0.67 -0.73 25.89
N LEU A 167 0.30 0.15 26.82
CA LEU A 167 0.10 1.58 26.52
C LEU A 167 1.40 2.25 26.07
N VAL A 168 2.52 1.94 26.71
CA VAL A 168 3.84 2.46 26.31
C VAL A 168 4.22 1.95 24.92
N LYS A 169 4.00 0.66 24.61
CA LYS A 169 4.20 0.11 23.26
C LYS A 169 3.41 0.91 22.22
N ASP A 170 2.13 1.18 22.47
CA ASP A 170 1.26 1.84 21.50
C ASP A 170 1.64 3.30 21.27
N VAL A 171 2.04 4.00 22.34
CA VAL A 171 2.58 5.36 22.22
C VAL A 171 3.89 5.37 21.44
N VAL A 172 4.78 4.41 21.67
CA VAL A 172 6.03 4.26 20.92
C VAL A 172 5.75 3.96 19.45
N LEU A 173 4.81 3.06 19.13
CA LEU A 173 4.41 2.76 17.76
C LEU A 173 3.84 3.99 17.06
N MET A 174 3.01 4.76 17.75
CA MET A 174 2.45 6.00 17.21
C MET A 174 3.54 7.05 16.95
N ALA A 175 4.49 7.22 17.88
CA ALA A 175 5.62 8.12 17.71
C ALA A 175 6.54 7.70 16.55
N LEU A 176 6.84 6.40 16.42
CA LEU A 176 7.57 5.85 15.29
C LEU A 176 6.83 6.06 13.96
N GLY A 177 5.50 5.92 13.96
CA GLY A 177 4.68 6.23 12.80
C GLY A 177 4.81 7.70 12.38
N VAL A 178 4.64 8.63 13.30
CA VAL A 178 4.79 10.08 13.01
C VAL A 178 6.21 10.38 12.51
N PHE A 179 7.23 9.78 13.13
CA PHE A 179 8.61 9.93 12.66
C PHE A 179 8.79 9.41 11.23
N ALA A 180 8.30 8.21 10.93
CA ALA A 180 8.37 7.63 9.58
C ALA A 180 7.67 8.52 8.54
N PHE A 181 6.50 9.07 8.88
CA PHE A 181 5.77 10.00 8.02
C PHE A 181 6.54 11.30 7.75
N LEU A 182 7.16 11.90 8.77
CA LEU A 182 7.95 13.12 8.63
C LEU A 182 9.18 12.88 7.76
N VAL A 183 9.91 11.78 8.02
CA VAL A 183 11.08 11.40 7.25
C VAL A 183 10.71 11.13 5.79
N GLY A 184 9.67 10.32 5.55
CA GLY A 184 9.22 10.00 4.19
C GLY A 184 8.75 11.23 3.41
N THR A 185 7.98 12.12 4.06
CA THR A 185 7.53 13.37 3.44
C THR A 185 8.71 14.28 3.12
N TYR A 186 9.68 14.40 4.03
CA TYR A 186 10.89 15.19 3.81
C TYR A 186 11.72 14.64 2.64
N THR A 187 11.98 13.33 2.60
CA THR A 187 12.77 12.71 1.53
C THR A 187 12.10 12.86 0.16
N SER A 188 10.78 12.68 0.10
CA SER A 188 10.05 12.82 -1.17
C SER A 188 9.99 14.27 -1.64
N LEU A 189 9.79 15.24 -0.73
CA LEU A 189 9.80 16.67 -1.09
C LEU A 189 11.18 17.15 -1.51
N TYR A 190 12.23 16.70 -0.83
CA TYR A 190 13.61 17.03 -1.19
C TYR A 190 13.96 16.47 -2.58
N GLY A 191 13.61 15.22 -2.86
CA GLY A 191 13.80 14.61 -4.18
C GLY A 191 13.00 15.31 -5.30
N LEU A 192 11.81 15.82 -4.99
CA LEU A 192 11.03 16.63 -5.95
C LEU A 192 11.66 18.02 -6.20
N TYR A 193 12.24 18.65 -5.17
CA TYR A 193 12.81 19.99 -5.28
C TYR A 193 14.18 20.03 -5.95
N GLN A 194 15.03 19.03 -5.72
CA GLN A 194 16.39 18.99 -6.25
C GLN A 194 16.47 18.79 -7.77
N GLU A 195 15.36 18.43 -8.40
CA GLU A 195 15.28 18.13 -9.84
C GLU A 195 14.24 18.99 -10.59
N SER A 196 13.80 20.11 -9.99
CA SER A 196 13.06 21.17 -10.68
C SER A 196 13.97 22.35 -11.03
#